data_AF-A0A7W7ZN34-F1
#
_entry.id   AF-A0A7W7ZN34-F1
#
_cell.length_a   1.000
_cell.length_b   1.000
_cell.length_c   1.000
_cell.angle_alpha   90.00
_cell.angle_beta   90.00
_cell.angle_gamma   90.00
#
_symmetry.space_group_name_H-M   'P 1'
#
loop_
_entity.id
_entity.type
_entity.pdbx_description
1 polymer ?
#
loop_
_entity_poly.entity_id
_entity_poly.type
_entity_poly.pdbx_seq_one_letter_code
_entity_poly.pdbx_strand_id
1 'polypeptide(L)'
;MQKKYGDYFAACMNVEAADKLGAKSLEPLLRAIDGLKEKKQIAALSLELARQYGGTALFDVNVEKDEMDSNKQILATGQGGLTLPDRNYYLADDARSQKLREQYVAHVTRMFVLIGDSEQNAAHEAADVMRIETALARGSMSRVDMRDPIKQYHIMTVAELETLSPEYDWKQYP
;
A
#
# COMPACT_ATOMS: atom_id res chain seq x y z
N MET A 1 -4.26 -24.97 -18.18
CA MET A 1 -3.42 -24.68 -17.01
C MET A 1 -1.94 -24.65 -17.40
N GLN A 2 -1.37 -25.74 -17.92
CA GLN A 2 0.05 -25.81 -18.35
C GLN A 2 0.47 -24.69 -19.31
N LYS A 3 -0.32 -24.38 -20.35
CA LYS A 3 -0.02 -23.28 -21.29
C LYS A 3 0.07 -21.92 -20.59
N LYS A 4 -0.85 -21.59 -19.68
CA LYS A 4 -0.86 -20.31 -18.95
C LYS A 4 0.40 -20.14 -18.10
N TYR A 5 0.87 -21.21 -17.45
CA TYR A 5 2.12 -21.18 -16.69
C TYR A 5 3.35 -21.03 -17.59
N GLY A 6 3.37 -21.72 -18.73
CA GLY A 6 4.43 -21.58 -19.73
C GLY A 6 4.50 -20.16 -20.30
N ASP A 7 3.36 -19.59 -20.67
CA ASP A 7 3.26 -18.23 -21.20
C ASP A 7 3.68 -17.18 -20.14
N TYR A 8 3.26 -17.36 -18.87
CA TYR A 8 3.67 -16.50 -17.77
C TYR A 8 5.19 -16.54 -17.52
N PHE A 9 5.76 -17.75 -17.44
CA PHE A 9 7.21 -17.92 -17.29
C PHE A 9 7.97 -17.30 -18.46
N ALA A 10 7.54 -17.54 -19.70
CA ALA A 10 8.16 -16.97 -20.88
C ALA A 10 8.10 -15.44 -20.90
N ALA A 11 6.99 -14.84 -20.43
CA ALA A 11 6.86 -13.40 -20.29
C ALA A 11 7.85 -12.84 -19.24
N CYS A 12 7.98 -13.48 -18.08
CA CYS A 12 8.91 -13.05 -17.03
C CYS A 12 10.39 -13.19 -17.44
N MET A 13 10.73 -14.18 -18.26
CA MET A 13 12.10 -14.41 -18.72
C MET A 13 12.51 -13.55 -19.92
N ASN A 14 11.56 -12.84 -20.54
CA ASN A 14 11.84 -12.00 -21.72
C ASN A 14 12.33 -10.60 -21.32
N VAL A 15 13.61 -10.52 -20.93
CA VAL A 15 14.27 -9.28 -20.51
C VAL A 15 14.31 -8.24 -21.63
N GLU A 16 14.52 -8.64 -22.89
CA GLU A 16 14.55 -7.70 -24.02
C GLU A 16 13.21 -6.97 -24.20
N ALA A 17 12.10 -7.70 -24.08
CA ALA A 17 10.78 -7.08 -24.12
C ALA A 17 10.55 -6.15 -22.93
N ALA A 18 10.97 -6.55 -21.72
CA ALA A 18 10.86 -5.72 -20.52
C ALA A 18 11.65 -4.41 -20.66
N ASP A 19 12.91 -4.48 -21.10
CA ASP A 19 13.77 -3.31 -21.30
C ASP A 19 13.21 -2.35 -22.36
N LYS A 20 12.64 -2.90 -23.45
CA LYS A 20 12.01 -2.10 -24.50
C LYS A 20 10.74 -1.38 -24.03
N LEU A 21 9.97 -2.02 -23.15
CA LEU A 21 8.77 -1.42 -22.56
C LEU A 21 9.14 -0.37 -21.49
N GLY A 22 10.17 -0.63 -20.70
CA GLY A 22 10.58 0.24 -19.60
C GLY A 22 9.41 0.57 -18.66
N ALA A 23 9.34 1.82 -18.21
CA ALA A 23 8.26 2.29 -17.34
C ALA A 23 6.90 2.53 -18.04
N LYS A 24 6.80 2.38 -19.37
CA LYS A 24 5.59 2.73 -20.13
C LYS A 24 4.35 1.96 -19.67
N SER A 25 4.54 0.72 -19.21
CA SER A 25 3.45 -0.10 -18.68
C SER A 25 2.83 0.47 -17.39
N LEU A 26 3.50 1.39 -16.70
CA LEU A 26 3.01 2.05 -15.49
C LEU A 26 2.23 3.34 -15.80
N GLU A 27 2.34 3.90 -17.00
CA GLU A 27 1.71 5.19 -17.37
C GLU A 27 0.21 5.27 -17.07
N PRO A 28 -0.63 4.23 -17.33
CA PRO A 28 -2.05 4.31 -17.01
C PRO A 28 -2.30 4.52 -15.51
N LEU A 29 -1.52 3.83 -14.66
CA LEU A 29 -1.64 3.95 -13.21
C LEU A 29 -1.15 5.32 -12.73
N LEU A 30 -0.01 5.80 -13.24
CA LEU A 30 0.51 7.12 -12.88
C LEU A 30 -0.47 8.23 -13.26
N ARG A 31 -1.09 8.16 -14.46
CA ARG A 31 -2.14 9.10 -14.87
C ARG A 31 -3.38 9.05 -13.96
N ALA A 32 -3.76 7.87 -13.47
CA ALA A 32 -4.87 7.74 -12.53
C ALA A 32 -4.54 8.45 -11.20
N ILE A 33 -3.30 8.33 -10.71
CA ILE A 33 -2.80 9.01 -9.52
C ILE A 33 -2.76 10.53 -9.71
N ASP A 34 -2.20 11.02 -10.83
CA ASP A 34 -2.15 12.45 -11.17
C ASP A 34 -3.55 13.08 -11.33
N GLY A 35 -4.52 12.25 -11.69
CA GLY A 35 -5.93 12.63 -11.85
C GLY A 35 -6.63 12.94 -10.54
N LEU A 36 -6.12 12.49 -9.40
CA LEU A 36 -6.74 12.72 -8.09
C LEU A 36 -6.77 14.22 -7.76
N LYS A 37 -7.91 14.70 -7.28
CA LYS A 37 -8.17 16.09 -6.87
C LYS A 37 -8.52 16.20 -5.39
N GLU A 38 -9.03 15.12 -4.81
CA GLU A 38 -9.53 15.09 -3.44
C GLU A 38 -9.13 13.78 -2.74
N LYS A 39 -8.94 13.85 -1.42
CA LYS A 39 -8.54 12.68 -0.60
C LYS A 39 -9.53 11.53 -0.68
N LYS A 40 -10.83 11.83 -0.80
CA LYS A 40 -11.90 10.83 -0.89
C LYS A 40 -11.74 9.89 -2.09
N GLN A 41 -11.06 10.33 -3.13
CA GLN A 41 -10.81 9.52 -4.33
C GLN A 41 -9.74 8.44 -4.11
N ILE A 42 -8.97 8.51 -3.01
CA ILE A 42 -7.95 7.51 -2.67
C ILE A 42 -8.57 6.14 -2.44
N ALA A 43 -9.77 6.05 -1.84
CA ALA A 43 -10.45 4.77 -1.62
C ALA A 43 -10.79 4.06 -2.93
N ALA A 44 -11.28 4.80 -3.92
CA ALA A 44 -11.57 4.27 -5.25
C ALA A 44 -10.30 3.80 -5.97
N LEU A 45 -9.21 4.59 -5.89
CA LEU A 45 -7.91 4.17 -6.43
C LEU A 45 -7.37 2.92 -5.72
N SER A 46 -7.48 2.84 -4.40
CA SER A 46 -7.05 1.70 -3.59
C SER A 46 -7.77 0.42 -4.00
N LEU A 47 -9.08 0.50 -4.27
CA LEU A 47 -9.85 -0.62 -4.80
C LEU A 47 -9.44 -1.04 -6.21
N GLU A 48 -9.13 -0.07 -7.09
CA GLU A 48 -8.61 -0.35 -8.43
C GLU A 48 -7.26 -1.08 -8.36
N LEU A 49 -6.35 -0.59 -7.52
CA LEU A 49 -5.06 -1.22 -7.25
C LEU A 49 -5.23 -2.65 -6.73
N ALA A 50 -6.16 -2.88 -5.81
CA ALA A 50 -6.42 -4.20 -5.25
C ALA A 50 -6.93 -5.17 -6.33
N ARG A 51 -7.82 -4.71 -7.21
CA ARG A 51 -8.37 -5.51 -8.31
C ARG A 51 -7.34 -5.85 -9.37
N GLN A 52 -6.45 -4.92 -9.70
CA GLN A 52 -5.49 -5.10 -10.79
C GLN A 52 -4.20 -5.78 -10.35
N TYR A 53 -3.71 -5.45 -9.15
CA TYR A 53 -2.37 -5.81 -8.70
C TYR A 53 -2.35 -6.56 -7.36
N GLY A 54 -3.50 -6.71 -6.69
CA GLY A 54 -3.60 -7.38 -5.39
C GLY A 54 -3.01 -6.57 -4.23
N GLY A 55 -2.73 -5.28 -4.41
CA GLY A 55 -2.23 -4.38 -3.37
C GLY A 55 -3.21 -3.25 -3.11
N THR A 56 -3.31 -2.78 -1.86
CA THR A 56 -4.13 -1.64 -1.47
C THR A 56 -3.26 -0.45 -1.07
N ALA A 57 -3.84 0.75 -1.10
CA ALA A 57 -3.24 1.95 -0.54
C ALA A 57 -3.78 2.21 0.88
N LEU A 58 -2.88 2.59 1.80
CA LEU A 58 -3.14 3.00 3.20
C LEU A 58 -3.70 1.92 4.14
N PHE A 59 -4.76 1.23 3.75
CA PHE A 59 -5.43 0.21 4.55
C PHE A 59 -5.46 -1.10 3.79
N ASP A 60 -5.25 -2.20 4.50
CA ASP A 60 -5.54 -3.52 3.97
C ASP A 60 -7.05 -3.74 4.07
N VAL A 61 -7.66 -4.25 3.00
CA VAL A 61 -9.10 -4.52 2.93
C VAL A 61 -9.33 -5.83 2.21
N ASN A 62 -9.90 -6.81 2.92
CA ASN A 62 -10.11 -8.17 2.42
C ASN A 62 -11.49 -8.69 2.84
N VAL A 63 -11.95 -9.75 2.18
CA VAL A 63 -13.11 -10.52 2.63
C VAL A 63 -12.60 -11.73 3.41
N GLU A 64 -13.04 -11.86 4.66
CA GLU A 64 -12.58 -12.88 5.58
C GLU A 64 -13.77 -13.59 6.25
N LYS A 65 -13.52 -14.75 6.88
CA LYS A 65 -14.51 -15.38 7.77
C LYS A 65 -14.60 -14.58 9.06
N ASP A 66 -15.81 -14.39 9.56
CA ASP A 66 -15.99 -13.84 10.90
C ASP A 66 -15.39 -14.82 11.92
N GLU A 67 -14.46 -14.34 12.75
CA GLU A 67 -13.77 -15.13 13.77
C GLU A 67 -14.74 -15.72 14.81
N MET A 68 -15.87 -15.07 15.06
CA MET A 68 -16.88 -15.47 16.04
C MET A 68 -18.06 -16.22 15.40
N ASP A 69 -18.21 -16.17 14.08
CA ASP A 69 -19.22 -16.93 13.32
C ASP A 69 -18.67 -17.35 11.96
N SER A 70 -18.00 -18.50 11.91
CA SER A 70 -17.31 -18.99 10.71
C SER A 70 -18.23 -19.28 9.51
N ASN A 71 -19.56 -19.21 9.68
CA ASN A 71 -20.53 -19.34 8.59
C ASN A 71 -20.77 -18.02 7.86
N LYS A 72 -20.24 -16.90 8.38
CA LYS A 72 -20.34 -15.57 7.77
C LYS A 72 -19.05 -15.18 7.08
N GLN A 73 -19.19 -14.34 6.07
CA GLN A 73 -18.11 -13.57 5.49
C GLN A 73 -18.31 -12.12 5.89
N ILE A 74 -17.23 -11.45 6.28
CA ILE A 74 -17.21 -10.04 6.63
C ILE A 74 -16.14 -9.33 5.82
N LEU A 75 -16.34 -8.03 5.60
CA LEU A 75 -15.27 -7.16 5.15
C LEU A 75 -14.36 -6.87 6.35
N ALA A 76 -13.10 -7.29 6.26
CA ALA A 76 -12.08 -7.01 7.25
C ALA A 76 -11.18 -5.88 6.73
N THR A 77 -10.84 -4.94 7.61
CA THR A 77 -9.87 -3.90 7.31
C THR A 77 -8.89 -3.71 8.46
N GLY A 78 -7.65 -3.35 8.13
CA GLY A 78 -6.57 -3.18 9.11
C GLY A 78 -5.47 -2.25 8.63
N GLN A 79 -4.42 -2.16 9.45
CA GLN A 79 -3.23 -1.36 9.13
C GLN A 79 -2.59 -1.83 7.82
N GLY A 80 -2.29 -0.90 6.93
CA GLY A 80 -1.56 -1.15 5.68
C GLY A 80 -0.63 0.01 5.35
N GLY A 81 -0.17 0.06 4.10
CA GLY A 81 0.53 1.23 3.54
C GLY A 81 1.96 1.48 4.04
N LEU A 82 2.57 0.54 4.78
CA LEU A 82 3.99 0.61 5.12
C LEU A 82 4.81 -0.21 4.11
N THR A 83 5.83 0.40 3.51
CA THR A 83 6.78 -0.32 2.65
C THR A 83 7.80 -1.13 3.45
N LEU A 84 8.29 -0.59 4.58
CA LEU A 84 9.21 -1.32 5.46
C LEU A 84 8.43 -2.33 6.31
N PRO A 85 8.99 -3.50 6.63
CA PRO A 85 8.22 -4.63 7.17
C PRO A 85 7.61 -4.46 8.57
N ASP A 86 7.95 -3.39 9.28
CA ASP A 86 7.54 -3.17 10.67
C ASP A 86 7.55 -1.67 11.01
N ARG A 87 6.57 -1.23 11.81
CA ARG A 87 6.48 0.15 12.28
C ARG A 87 7.75 0.65 12.96
N ASN A 88 8.48 -0.22 13.66
CA ASN A 88 9.68 0.16 14.40
C ASN A 88 10.82 0.63 13.48
N TYR A 89 10.86 0.21 12.22
CA TYR A 89 11.84 0.76 11.26
C TYR A 89 11.65 2.26 11.04
N TYR A 90 10.44 2.77 11.23
CA TYR A 90 10.13 4.19 11.15
C TYR A 90 10.34 4.92 12.48
N LEU A 91 10.10 4.23 13.61
CA LEU A 91 9.98 4.87 14.92
C LEU A 91 11.22 4.75 15.82
N ALA A 92 12.03 3.70 15.62
CA ALA A 92 13.19 3.48 16.46
C ALA A 92 14.30 4.51 16.18
N ASP A 93 14.94 4.96 17.26
CA ASP A 93 15.98 6.00 17.23
C ASP A 93 17.42 5.44 17.25
N ASP A 94 17.56 4.12 17.08
CA ASP A 94 18.88 3.51 16.98
C ASP A 94 19.54 3.82 15.63
N ALA A 95 20.88 3.84 15.61
CA ALA A 95 21.66 4.18 14.43
C ALA A 95 21.38 3.27 13.22
N ARG A 96 21.00 2.00 13.45
CA ARG A 96 20.68 1.07 12.36
C ARG A 96 19.35 1.47 11.71
N SER A 97 18.34 1.81 12.50
CA SER A 97 17.05 2.26 12.01
C SER A 97 17.15 3.62 11.29
N GLN A 98 17.92 4.56 11.82
CA GLN A 98 18.21 5.84 11.15
C GLN A 98 18.87 5.63 9.79
N LYS A 99 19.94 4.81 9.73
CA LYS A 99 20.62 4.48 8.48
C LYS A 99 19.72 3.75 7.48
N LEU A 100 18.86 2.86 7.94
CA LEU A 100 17.89 2.19 7.07
C LEU A 100 16.92 3.19 6.44
N ARG A 101 16.41 4.16 7.22
CA ARG A 101 15.52 5.21 6.70
C ARG A 101 16.21 6.08 5.64
N GLU A 102 17.47 6.44 5.86
CA GLU A 102 18.28 7.15 4.85
C GLU A 102 18.41 6.34 3.54
N GLN A 103 18.71 5.04 3.66
CA GLN A 103 18.83 4.15 2.50
C GLN A 103 17.49 3.97 1.77
N TYR A 104 16.40 3.90 2.52
CA TYR A 104 15.05 3.79 1.97
C TYR A 104 14.66 5.05 1.21
N VAL A 105 14.85 6.25 1.78
CA VAL A 105 14.62 7.52 1.06
C VAL A 105 15.45 7.58 -0.21
N ALA A 106 16.74 7.26 -0.14
CA ALA A 106 17.61 7.25 -1.31
C ALA A 106 17.16 6.23 -2.38
N HIS A 107 16.60 5.10 -1.97
CA HIS A 107 16.03 4.12 -2.89
C HIS A 107 14.78 4.68 -3.58
N VAL A 108 13.84 5.23 -2.83
CA VAL A 108 12.61 5.81 -3.37
C VAL A 108 12.91 6.98 -4.31
N THR A 109 13.86 7.86 -3.96
CA THR A 109 14.33 8.93 -4.87
C THR A 109 14.83 8.37 -6.19
N ARG A 110 15.63 7.29 -6.17
CA ARG A 110 16.08 6.63 -7.42
C ARG A 110 14.92 6.06 -8.22
N MET A 111 13.90 5.50 -7.56
CA MET A 111 12.71 4.98 -8.25
C MET A 111 11.93 6.09 -8.96
N PHE A 112 11.75 7.26 -8.32
CA PHE A 112 11.10 8.43 -8.94
C PHE A 112 11.90 8.96 -10.15
N VAL A 113 13.22 9.05 -10.03
CA VAL A 113 14.09 9.41 -11.17
C VAL A 113 13.95 8.41 -12.33
N LEU A 114 13.87 7.10 -12.04
CA LEU A 114 13.71 6.07 -13.07
C LEU A 114 12.37 6.15 -13.83
N ILE A 115 11.33 6.73 -13.22
CA ILE A 115 10.04 6.95 -13.87
C ILE A 115 9.89 8.34 -14.51
N GLY A 116 10.91 9.19 -14.41
CA GLY A 116 11.04 10.42 -15.18
C GLY A 116 11.12 11.72 -14.38
N ASP A 117 11.11 11.66 -13.05
CA ASP A 117 11.19 12.88 -12.23
C ASP A 117 12.59 13.47 -12.21
N SER A 118 12.67 14.79 -12.05
CA SER A 118 13.94 15.46 -11.77
C SER A 118 14.46 15.03 -10.40
N GLU A 119 15.78 15.02 -10.21
CA GLU A 119 16.37 14.65 -8.91
C GLU A 119 15.82 15.49 -7.75
N GLN A 120 15.52 16.77 -8.00
CA GLN A 120 14.95 17.67 -6.99
C GLN A 120 13.52 17.29 -6.60
N ASN A 121 12.64 17.01 -7.58
CA ASN A 121 11.27 16.59 -7.31
C ASN A 121 11.25 15.21 -6.64
N ALA A 122 12.01 14.27 -7.19
CA ALA A 122 12.15 12.92 -6.65
C ALA A 122 12.64 12.91 -5.20
N ALA A 123 13.54 13.83 -4.81
CA ALA A 123 13.99 13.97 -3.43
C ALA A 123 12.87 14.49 -2.51
N HIS A 124 12.09 15.47 -2.97
CA HIS A 124 10.95 16.01 -2.23
C HIS A 124 9.85 14.94 -2.04
N GLU A 125 9.48 14.25 -3.10
CA GLU A 125 8.46 13.20 -3.09
C GLU A 125 8.88 12.01 -2.21
N ALA A 126 10.15 11.59 -2.25
CA ALA A 126 10.66 10.55 -1.36
C ALA A 126 10.62 10.96 0.12
N ALA A 127 10.86 12.24 0.42
CA ALA A 127 10.70 12.77 1.78
C ALA A 127 9.22 12.77 2.22
N ASP A 128 8.30 13.07 1.31
CA ASP A 128 6.86 12.97 1.56
C ASP A 128 6.40 11.54 1.80
N VAL A 129 6.91 10.56 1.02
CA VAL A 129 6.66 9.13 1.25
C VAL A 129 7.09 8.76 2.67
N MET A 130 8.32 9.07 3.07
CA MET A 130 8.81 8.79 4.43
C MET A 130 7.94 9.44 5.51
N ARG A 131 7.50 10.69 5.28
CA ARG A 131 6.63 11.42 6.22
C ARG A 131 5.26 10.74 6.36
N ILE A 132 4.65 10.34 5.26
CA ILE A 132 3.34 9.66 5.24
C ILE A 132 3.46 8.29 5.92
N GLU A 133 4.43 7.46 5.51
CA GLU A 133 4.61 6.14 6.09
C GLU A 133 4.98 6.20 7.58
N THR A 134 5.73 7.21 8.02
CA THR A 134 6.01 7.42 9.45
C THR A 134 4.73 7.77 10.22
N ALA A 135 3.83 8.56 9.65
CA ALA A 135 2.54 8.86 10.28
C ALA A 135 1.67 7.61 10.39
N LEU A 136 1.62 6.78 9.34
CA LEU A 136 0.95 5.47 9.36
C LEU A 136 1.57 4.56 10.43
N ALA A 137 2.90 4.47 10.48
CA ALA A 137 3.61 3.66 11.46
C ALA A 137 3.32 4.08 12.91
N ARG A 138 3.07 5.37 13.18
CA ARG A 138 2.62 5.84 14.51
C ARG A 138 1.20 5.35 14.85
N GLY A 139 0.32 5.25 13.87
CA GLY A 139 -1.04 4.70 14.01
C GLY A 139 -1.11 3.17 14.01
N SER A 140 -0.10 2.47 13.49
CA SER A 140 -0.07 1.00 13.44
C SER A 140 0.07 0.36 14.83
N MET A 141 -0.50 -0.84 15.00
CA MET A 141 -0.29 -1.67 16.19
C MET A 141 1.12 -2.26 16.21
N SER A 142 1.64 -2.55 17.41
CA SER A 142 2.88 -3.33 17.53
C SER A 142 2.65 -4.78 17.09
N ARG A 143 3.70 -5.49 16.67
CA ARG A 143 3.61 -6.93 16.37
C ARG A 143 3.13 -7.79 17.53
N VAL A 144 3.34 -7.33 18.77
CA VAL A 144 2.84 -8.03 19.97
C VAL A 144 1.34 -7.84 20.08
N ASP A 145 0.85 -6.61 19.90
CA ASP A 145 -0.59 -6.32 19.94
C ASP A 145 -1.34 -6.98 18.78
N MET A 146 -0.72 -7.09 17.60
CA MET A 146 -1.28 -7.81 16.45
C MET A 146 -1.41 -9.33 16.66
N ARG A 147 -0.89 -9.88 17.76
CA ARG A 147 -1.08 -11.30 18.10
C ARG A 147 -2.18 -11.52 19.12
N ASP A 148 -2.76 -10.45 19.64
CA ASP A 148 -3.88 -10.50 20.58
C ASP A 148 -5.19 -10.36 19.78
N PRO A 149 -5.94 -11.45 19.58
CA PRO A 149 -7.17 -11.42 18.76
C PRO A 149 -8.22 -10.48 19.37
N ILE A 150 -8.23 -10.30 20.70
CA ILE A 150 -9.17 -9.38 21.37
C ILE A 150 -8.90 -7.94 20.95
N LYS A 151 -7.64 -7.59 20.66
CA LYS A 151 -7.28 -6.24 20.22
C LYS A 151 -7.53 -6.01 18.72
N GLN A 152 -7.81 -7.05 17.95
CA GLN A 152 -8.03 -6.97 16.51
C GLN A 152 -9.51 -7.08 16.12
N TYR A 153 -10.31 -7.80 16.91
CA TYR A 153 -11.71 -8.03 16.62
C TYR A 153 -12.62 -6.88 17.07
N HIS A 154 -12.90 -5.94 16.15
CA HIS A 154 -13.80 -4.81 16.37
C HIS A 154 -14.88 -4.77 15.27
N ILE A 155 -16.00 -5.45 15.50
CA ILE A 155 -17.14 -5.40 14.57
C ILE A 155 -17.79 -4.02 14.64
N MET A 156 -17.94 -3.40 13.47
CA MET A 156 -18.60 -2.11 13.30
C MET A 156 -19.37 -2.08 11.97
N THR A 157 -20.34 -1.19 11.90
CA THR A 157 -21.02 -0.83 10.66
C THR A 157 -20.14 0.08 9.79
N VAL A 158 -20.40 0.10 8.48
CA VAL A 158 -19.70 1.03 7.56
C VAL A 158 -19.87 2.49 8.00
N ALA A 159 -21.04 2.87 8.54
CA ALA A 159 -21.29 4.23 9.02
C ALA A 159 -20.43 4.61 10.24
N GLU A 160 -20.17 3.67 11.15
CA GLU A 160 -19.26 3.88 12.27
C GLU A 160 -17.81 4.05 11.77
N LEU A 161 -17.39 3.24 10.79
CA LEU A 161 -16.07 3.33 10.18
C LEU A 161 -15.86 4.68 9.44
N GLU A 162 -16.88 5.18 8.74
CA GLU A 162 -16.87 6.51 8.12
C GLU A 162 -16.71 7.63 9.15
N THR A 163 -17.23 7.44 10.37
CA THR A 163 -17.07 8.44 11.45
C THR A 163 -15.62 8.49 11.95
N LEU A 164 -14.91 7.35 11.96
CA LEU A 164 -13.51 7.27 12.39
C LEU A 164 -12.54 7.84 11.35
N SER A 165 -12.89 7.78 10.06
CA SER A 165 -12.04 8.20 8.96
C SER A 165 -12.85 8.86 7.83
N PRO A 166 -13.43 10.04 8.07
CA PRO A 166 -14.39 10.68 7.15
C PRO A 166 -13.79 11.14 5.81
N GLU A 167 -12.46 11.18 5.72
CA GLU A 167 -11.72 11.53 4.51
C GLU A 167 -11.52 10.32 3.57
N TYR A 168 -11.80 9.10 4.05
CA TYR A 168 -11.69 7.87 3.28
C TYR A 168 -13.09 7.33 2.96
N ASP A 169 -13.41 7.22 1.67
CA ASP A 169 -14.75 6.84 1.23
C ASP A 169 -14.96 5.31 1.29
N TRP A 170 -15.34 4.81 2.45
CA TRP A 170 -15.56 3.37 2.69
C TRP A 170 -16.71 2.78 1.87
N LYS A 171 -17.64 3.60 1.37
CA LYS A 171 -18.75 3.14 0.52
C LYS A 171 -18.30 2.64 -0.86
N GLN A 172 -17.03 2.82 -1.21
CA GLN A 172 -16.46 2.25 -2.43
C GLN A 172 -16.31 0.71 -2.35
N TYR A 173 -16.21 0.16 -1.14
CA TYR A 173 -16.04 -1.27 -0.92
C TYR A 173 -17.42 -1.98 -0.90
N PRO A 174 -17.58 -3.08 -1.63
CA PRO A 174 -18.85 -3.80 -1.79
C PRO A 174 -19.28 -4.58 -0.54
#